data_AF-A0A9N8VVK0-F1
#
_entry.id   AF-A0A9N8VVK0-F1
#
_cell.length_a   1.000
_cell.length_b   1.000
_cell.length_c   1.000
_cell.angle_alpha   90.00
_cell.angle_beta   90.00
_cell.angle_gamma   90.00
#
_symmetry.space_group_name_H-M   'P 1'
#
loop_
_entity.id
_entity.type
_entity.pdbx_description
1 polymer ?
#
loop_
_entity_poly.entity_id
_entity_poly.type
_entity_poly.pdbx_seq_one_letter_code
_entity_poly.pdbx_strand_id
1 'polypeptide(L)' 'MADFTSGYFTPKNLSYFCEEEGISIDPILNPPEVRVYTITSNTNNISWQILRNPDQIVSQILPGP' A
#
# COMPACT_ATOMS: atom_id res chain seq x y z
N MET A 1 -11.91 22.99 40.87
CA MET A 1 -12.17 23.14 39.42
C MET A 1 -11.00 22.44 38.74
N ALA A 2 -11.22 21.39 37.96
CA ALA A 2 -10.11 20.66 37.35
C ALA A 2 -9.45 21.56 36.29
N ASP A 3 -8.15 21.79 36.45
CA ASP A 3 -7.32 22.55 35.52
C ASP A 3 -6.92 21.61 34.37
N PHE A 4 -7.33 21.94 33.14
CA PHE A 4 -6.88 21.25 31.95
C PHE A 4 -5.62 21.94 31.46
N THR A 5 -4.47 21.45 31.90
CA THR A 5 -3.19 21.89 31.35
C THR A 5 -3.12 21.43 29.88
N SER A 6 -3.13 22.37 28.94
CA SER A 6 -2.92 22.09 27.52
C SER A 6 -1.47 21.62 27.32
N GLY A 7 -1.25 20.31 27.40
CA GLY A 7 -0.01 19.70 26.98
C GLY A 7 0.08 19.74 25.46
N TYR A 8 1.00 20.52 24.91
CA TYR A 8 1.46 20.31 23.55
C TYR A 8 2.16 18.95 23.51
N PHE A 9 1.47 17.92 23.01
CA PHE A 9 2.14 16.71 22.59
C PHE A 9 3.08 17.11 21.45
N THR A 10 4.38 17.17 21.74
CA THR A 10 5.39 17.25 20.68
C THR A 10 5.35 15.89 19.99
N PRO A 11 4.92 15.79 18.72
CA PRO A 11 4.98 14.51 18.03
C PRO A 11 6.46 14.15 17.90
N LYS A 12 6.92 13.18 18.69
CA LYS A 12 8.17 12.47 18.40
C LYS A 12 7.97 11.78 17.05
N ASN A 13 8.39 12.43 15.97
CA ASN A 13 8.62 11.85 14.65
C ASN A 13 7.61 10.77 14.21
N LEU A 14 6.33 11.11 14.14
CA LEU A 14 5.33 10.22 13.52
C LEU A 14 5.28 10.48 12.01
N SER A 15 6.29 10.00 11.29
CA SER A 15 6.14 9.72 9.86
C SER A 15 5.27 8.46 9.75
N TYR A 16 3.95 8.64 9.63
CA TYR A 16 3.08 7.56 9.21
C TYR A 16 3.41 7.25 7.75
N PHE A 17 4.17 6.19 7.52
CA PHE A 17 4.35 5.63 6.18
C PHE A 17 3.04 4.94 5.80
N CYS A 18 2.34 5.50 4.82
CA CYS A 18 1.15 4.88 4.25
C CYS A 18 1.59 4.23 2.95
N GLU A 19 1.74 2.91 2.97
CA GLU A 19 1.94 2.13 1.75
C GLU A 19 0.60 1.54 1.34
N GLU A 20 0.25 1.69 0.06
CA GLU A 20 -0.98 1.16 -0.53
C GLU A 20 -0.63 0.22 -1.67
N GLU A 21 -1.37 -0.89 -1.77
CA GLU A 21 -1.31 -1.84 -2.87
C GLU A 21 -2.73 -2.07 -3.39
N GLY A 22 -2.86 -2.15 -4.72
CA GLY A 22 -4.10 -2.59 -5.34
C GLY A 22 -3.85 -3.56 -6.50
N ILE A 23 -4.83 -4.44 -6.71
CA ILE A 23 -4.77 -5.52 -7.68
C ILE A 23 -5.96 -5.40 -8.63
N SER A 24 -5.68 -5.41 -9.92
CA SER A 24 -6.68 -5.45 -11.00
C SER A 24 -6.50 -6.71 -11.82
N ILE A 25 -7.57 -7.49 -11.99
CA ILE A 25 -7.57 -8.76 -12.72
C ILE A 25 -8.39 -8.58 -13.99
N ASP A 26 -7.80 -8.89 -15.14
CA ASP A 26 -8.48 -8.96 -16.42
C ASP A 26 -8.61 -10.43 -16.88
N PRO A 27 -9.77 -11.07 -16.62
CA PRO A 27 -9.99 -12.46 -16.96
C PRO A 27 -10.41 -12.68 -18.43
N ILE A 28 -10.67 -11.61 -19.19
CA ILE A 28 -11.16 -11.71 -20.57
C ILE A 28 -9.98 -11.88 -21.54
N LEU A 29 -8.81 -11.35 -21.18
CA LEU A 29 -7.58 -11.57 -21.94
C LEU A 29 -7.17 -13.05 -21.94
N ASN A 30 -6.59 -13.49 -23.05
CA ASN A 30 -6.05 -14.84 -23.20
C ASN A 30 -4.55 -14.77 -23.58
N PRO A 31 -3.64 -15.03 -22.62
CA PRO A 31 -3.91 -15.47 -21.25
C PRO A 31 -4.41 -14.33 -20.33
N PRO A 32 -5.07 -14.64 -19.20
CA PRO A 32 -5.48 -13.66 -18.20
C PRO A 32 -4.32 -12.78 -17.74
N GLU A 33 -4.60 -11.52 -17.47
CA GLU A 33 -3.60 -10.56 -17.02
C GLU A 33 -3.95 -10.04 -15.62
N VAL A 34 -2.94 -9.90 -14.77
CA VAL A 34 -3.08 -9.23 -13.48
C VAL A 34 -2.15 -8.04 -13.42
N ARG A 35 -2.66 -6.90 -12.98
CA ARG A 35 -1.91 -5.66 -12.79
C ARG A 35 -1.90 -5.32 -11.31
N VAL A 36 -0.71 -5.14 -10.76
CA VAL A 36 -0.50 -4.76 -9.36
C VAL A 36 0.11 -3.37 -9.34
N TYR A 37 -0.44 -2.47 -8.52
CA TYR A 37 0.18 -1.18 -8.24
C TYR A 37 0.58 -1.08 -6.78
N THR A 38 1.69 -0.40 -6.53
CA THR A 38 2.15 -0.06 -5.18
C THR A 38 2.45 1.44 -5.12
N ILE A 39 1.92 2.10 -4.10
CA ILE A 39 2.18 3.51 -3.78
C ILE A 39 3.04 3.54 -2.53
N THR A 40 4.25 4.06 -2.66
CA THR A 40 5.17 4.24 -1.52
C THR A 40 5.16 5.71 -1.09
N SER A 41 4.79 5.99 0.17
CA SER A 41 4.64 7.37 0.69
C SER A 41 5.93 8.19 0.68
N ASN A 42 7.09 7.56 0.54
CA ASN A 42 8.39 8.20 0.53
C ASN A 42 8.73 8.88 -0.81
N THR A 43 8.14 8.44 -1.91
CA THR A 43 8.53 8.88 -3.26
C THR A 43 7.39 9.47 -4.07
N ASN A 44 6.14 9.37 -3.61
CA ASN A 44 4.94 9.75 -4.36
C ASN A 44 4.90 9.11 -5.77
N ASN A 45 5.57 7.96 -5.94
CA ASN A 45 5.60 7.22 -7.18
C ASN A 45 4.67 6.01 -7.10
N ILE A 46 4.06 5.70 -8.24
CA ILE A 46 3.27 4.49 -8.42
C ILE A 46 4.12 3.51 -9.23
N SER A 47 4.43 2.36 -8.64
CA SER A 47 5.08 1.26 -9.35
C SER A 47 4.03 0.30 -9.86
N TRP A 48 4.14 -0.10 -11.13
CA TRP A 48 3.22 -1.03 -11.78
C TRP A 48 3.93 -2.33 -12.15
N GLN A 49 3.27 -3.44 -11.90
CA GLN A 49 3.69 -4.76 -12.37
C GLN A 49 2.56 -5.40 -13.16
N ILE A 50 2.88 -5.93 -14.34
CA ILE A 50 1.95 -6.68 -15.19
C ILE A 50 2.39 -8.14 -15.22
N LEU A 51 1.49 -9.03 -14.83
CA LEU A 51 1.69 -10.46 -14.77
C LEU A 51 0.75 -11.15 -15.75
N ARG A 52 1.29 -11.99 -16.62
CA ARG A 52 0.50 -12.78 -17.59
C ARG A 52 0.38 -14.21 -17.10
N ASN A 53 -0.86 -14.68 -16.99
CA ASN A 53 -1.23 -16.00 -16.48
C ASN A 53 -0.63 -16.37 -15.11
N PRO A 54 -0.62 -15.49 -14.08
CA PRO A 54 -0.08 -15.86 -12.78
C PRO A 54 -1.03 -16.83 -12.04
N ASP A 55 -0.48 -17.90 -11.48
CA ASP A 55 -1.22 -18.82 -10.60
C ASP A 55 -1.35 -18.26 -9.17
N GLN A 56 -0.34 -17.50 -8.72
CA GLN A 56 -0.29 -16.88 -7.39
C GLN A 56 0.41 -15.52 -7.48
N ILE A 57 -0.05 -14.58 -6.66
CA ILE A 57 0.56 -13.26 -6.48
C ILE A 57 0.81 -13.06 -4.99
N VAL A 58 2.03 -12.67 -4.65
CA VAL A 58 2.42 -12.34 -3.27
C VAL A 58 2.27 -10.84 -3.10
N SER A 59 1.59 -10.42 -2.02
CA SER A 59 1.49 -9.00 -1.69
C SER A 59 2.86 -8.42 -1.38
N GLN A 60 3.10 -7.20 -1.84
CA GLN A 60 4.33 -6.49 -1.55
C GLN A 60 4.30 -5.76 -0.20
N ILE A 61 3.10 -5.52 0.35
CA ILE A 61 2.90 -4.73 1.58
C ILE A 61 2.27 -5.54 2.72
N LEU A 62 1.39 -6.49 2.41
CA LEU A 62 0.72 -7.32 3.41
C LEU A 62 1.62 -8.51 3.72
N PRO A 63 1.99 -8.74 4.99
CA PRO A 63 2.75 -9.93 5.36
C PRO A 63 1.94 -11.17 4.99
N GLY A 64 2.59 -12.11 4.31
CA GLY A 64 2.03 -13.43 4.05
C GLY A 64 2.00 -14.30 5.30
N PRO A 65 1.30 -15.45 5.25
CA PRO A 65 1.46 -16.52 6.23
C PRO A 65 2.89 -17.10 6.22
#